data_AF-A0A423KKV5-F1
#
_entry.id   AF-A0A423KKV5-F1
#
_cell.length_a   1.000
_cell.length_b   1.000
_cell.length_c   1.000
_cell.angle_alpha   90.00
_cell.angle_beta   90.00
_cell.angle_gamma   90.00
#
_symmetry.space_group_name_H-M   'P 1'
#
loop_
_entity.id
_entity.type
_entity.pdbx_description
1 polymer ?
#
loop_
_entity_poly.entity_id
_entity_poly.type
_entity_poly.pdbx_seq_one_letter_code
_entity_poly.pdbx_strand_id
1 'polypeptide(L)'
;MSCSRRRPGWPALRLRFGGWLLAAFLLAGLGSVGADWDFGQILQTAEKSYGPLGPAKGRIEAWNQMLQGERNQPEREQLNAVNRFFNQQLSFQDDTRIWQQIDYWATPEESLIKGAGDCEDYALAKYFSLRQLGVPSEKLRITYVKALTQNQAHMVLTFYSNPTADPLVLDNLIGDIRPASQRKDLLPVYAFNAEGLYLPGANGGKRSSDSKKLSRWQDVLKKMQAEGFAVGDG
;
A
#
# COMPACT_ATOMS: atom_id res chain seq x y z
N MET A 1 -30.35 38.22 -79.27
CA MET A 1 -29.98 37.14 -80.21
C MET A 1 -28.63 36.60 -79.74
N SER A 2 -28.64 35.53 -78.92
CA SER A 2 -28.33 34.15 -79.33
C SER A 2 -26.97 34.00 -80.02
N CYS A 3 -26.01 33.29 -79.43
CA CYS A 3 -25.88 31.85 -79.67
C CYS A 3 -24.69 31.24 -78.91
N SER A 4 -24.80 29.93 -78.69
CA SER A 4 -23.94 29.02 -77.93
C SER A 4 -22.61 28.64 -78.61
N ARG A 5 -21.65 28.13 -77.81
CA ARG A 5 -21.13 26.73 -77.78
C ARG A 5 -19.60 26.59 -77.67
N ARG A 6 -19.23 25.74 -76.69
CA ARG A 6 -18.20 24.67 -76.66
C ARG A 6 -16.70 24.99 -76.50
N ARG A 7 -16.13 24.22 -75.54
CA ARG A 7 -14.72 24.01 -75.15
C ARG A 7 -13.96 23.18 -76.18
N PRO A 8 -12.60 23.19 -76.16
CA PRO A 8 -11.83 22.10 -75.53
C PRO A 8 -10.61 22.64 -74.74
N GLY A 9 -10.09 22.06 -73.65
CA GLY A 9 -9.52 20.71 -73.48
C GLY A 9 -8.07 20.89 -73.00
N TRP A 10 -7.78 20.69 -71.70
CA TRP A 10 -6.42 20.76 -71.14
C TRP A 10 -6.12 19.43 -70.43
N PRO A 11 -4.92 18.83 -70.59
CA PRO A 11 -4.59 17.55 -69.98
C PRO A 11 -4.22 17.73 -68.50
N ALA A 12 -4.60 16.72 -67.70
CA ALA A 12 -4.38 16.67 -66.26
C ALA A 12 -2.91 16.39 -65.92
N LEU A 13 -2.28 17.32 -65.19
CA LEU A 13 -1.00 17.11 -64.51
C LEU A 13 -1.27 16.43 -63.16
N ARG A 14 -0.85 15.16 -63.01
CA ARG A 14 -0.96 14.43 -61.74
C ARG A 14 0.15 14.88 -60.80
N LEU A 15 -0.19 15.66 -59.76
CA LEU A 15 0.70 15.87 -58.61
C LEU A 15 0.70 14.62 -57.71
N ARG A 16 1.88 14.04 -57.53
CA ARG A 16 2.13 13.01 -56.50
C ARG A 16 2.33 13.71 -55.15
N PHE A 17 1.39 13.51 -54.23
CA PHE A 17 1.55 13.86 -52.81
C PHE A 17 2.54 12.89 -52.16
N GLY A 18 3.78 13.33 -51.94
CA GLY A 18 4.74 12.67 -51.05
C GLY A 18 4.50 13.12 -49.62
N GLY A 19 3.74 12.34 -48.86
CA GLY A 19 3.48 12.59 -47.43
C GLY A 19 4.72 12.33 -46.59
N TRP A 20 5.25 13.37 -45.96
CA TRP A 20 6.16 13.27 -44.82
C TRP A 20 5.35 13.43 -43.54
N LEU A 21 4.93 12.32 -42.94
CA LEU A 21 4.40 12.30 -41.57
C LEU A 21 5.58 12.06 -40.62
N LEU A 22 6.05 13.13 -39.98
CA LEU A 22 6.93 13.08 -38.82
C LEU A 22 6.13 12.52 -37.64
N ALA A 23 6.34 11.25 -37.32
CA ALA A 23 5.85 10.64 -36.08
C ALA A 23 6.73 11.10 -34.91
N ALA A 24 6.30 12.16 -34.21
CA ALA A 24 6.85 12.51 -32.92
C ALA A 24 6.34 11.52 -31.86
N PHE A 25 7.17 10.52 -31.52
CA PHE A 25 6.95 9.68 -30.35
C PHE A 25 7.24 10.52 -29.09
N LEU A 26 6.19 11.10 -28.51
CA LEU A 26 6.21 11.55 -27.13
C LEU A 26 6.20 10.31 -26.23
N LEU A 27 7.39 9.91 -25.77
CA LEU A 27 7.57 9.02 -24.62
C LEU A 27 7.11 9.77 -23.36
N ALA A 28 5.79 9.86 -23.17
CA ALA A 28 5.23 10.14 -21.86
C ALA A 28 5.46 8.88 -21.01
N GLY A 29 6.48 8.90 -20.15
CA GLY A 29 6.60 7.91 -19.09
C GLY A 29 5.33 7.93 -18.26
N LEU A 30 4.54 6.87 -18.33
CA LEU A 30 3.43 6.61 -17.41
C LEU A 30 4.05 6.26 -16.05
N GLY A 31 4.52 7.28 -15.34
CA GLY A 31 4.61 7.19 -13.90
C GLY A 31 3.18 7.10 -13.38
N SER A 32 2.81 5.96 -12.83
CA SER A 32 1.59 5.82 -12.06
C SER A 32 1.71 6.73 -10.84
N VAL A 33 1.31 7.99 -10.97
CA VAL A 33 1.12 8.85 -9.81
C VAL A 33 -0.07 8.26 -9.09
N GLY A 34 0.19 7.40 -8.09
CA GLY A 34 -0.84 7.00 -7.14
C GLY A 34 -1.48 8.25 -6.59
N ALA A 35 -2.81 8.28 -6.52
CA ALA A 35 -3.52 9.44 -6.01
C ALA A 35 -3.05 9.73 -4.58
N ASP A 36 -2.49 10.93 -4.36
CA ASP A 36 -2.06 11.35 -3.04
C ASP A 36 -3.25 11.40 -2.08
N TRP A 37 -3.04 10.93 -0.85
CA TRP A 37 -4.05 11.02 0.20
C TRP A 37 -4.25 12.46 0.66
N ASP A 38 -5.49 12.95 0.64
CA ASP A 38 -5.86 14.25 1.19
C ASP A 38 -6.11 14.13 2.71
N PHE A 39 -5.05 14.35 3.49
CA PHE A 39 -5.12 14.29 4.95
C PHE A 39 -6.05 15.35 5.57
N GLY A 40 -6.31 16.45 4.86
CA GLY A 40 -7.29 17.45 5.31
C GLY A 40 -8.71 16.88 5.25
N GLN A 41 -9.04 16.20 4.15
CA GLN A 41 -10.32 15.51 3.99
C GLN A 41 -10.44 14.31 4.95
N ILE A 42 -9.39 13.50 5.10
CA ILE A 42 -9.37 12.34 6.01
C ILE A 42 -9.67 12.79 7.45
N LEU A 43 -8.97 13.82 7.95
CA LEU A 43 -9.20 14.35 9.30
C LEU A 43 -10.63 14.88 9.49
N GLN A 44 -11.22 15.52 8.48
CA GLN A 44 -12.61 15.98 8.53
C GLN A 44 -13.59 14.80 8.58
N THR A 45 -13.35 13.75 7.79
CA THR A 45 -14.15 12.52 7.79
C THR A 45 -14.08 11.85 9.16
N ALA A 46 -12.88 11.75 9.74
CA ALA A 46 -12.68 11.20 11.07
C ALA A 46 -13.38 12.00 12.17
N GLU A 47 -13.26 13.34 12.17
CA GLU A 47 -13.97 14.20 13.14
C GLU A 47 -15.49 14.06 13.02
N LYS A 48 -16.02 13.85 11.81
CA LYS A 48 -17.44 13.60 11.58
C LYS A 48 -17.89 12.22 12.11
N SER A 49 -17.04 11.20 11.98
CA SER A 49 -17.36 9.81 12.37
C SER A 49 -17.17 9.54 13.86
N TYR A 50 -16.10 10.09 14.46
CA TYR A 50 -15.68 9.80 15.84
C TYR A 50 -15.84 10.98 16.80
N GLY A 51 -16.21 12.17 16.30
CA GLY A 51 -16.24 13.41 17.08
C GLY A 51 -14.84 14.03 17.24
N PRO A 52 -14.66 14.98 18.18
CA PRO A 52 -13.38 15.64 18.38
C PRO A 52 -12.24 14.65 18.65
N LEU A 53 -11.23 14.64 17.79
CA LEU A 53 -10.15 13.64 17.81
C LEU A 53 -9.16 13.82 18.97
N GLY A 54 -9.08 15.01 19.56
CA GLY A 54 -8.14 15.30 20.66
C GLY A 54 -6.69 14.95 20.27
N PRO A 55 -5.96 14.15 21.07
CA PRO A 55 -4.59 13.74 20.75
C PRO A 55 -4.44 12.95 19.45
N ALA A 56 -5.49 12.28 18.96
CA ALA A 56 -5.43 11.50 17.73
C ALA A 56 -5.13 12.35 16.50
N LYS A 57 -5.64 13.60 16.47
CA LYS A 57 -5.37 14.53 15.37
C LYS A 57 -3.87 14.72 15.16
N GLY A 58 -3.13 14.97 16.25
CA GLY A 58 -1.68 15.13 16.18
C GLY A 58 -0.94 13.88 15.70
N ARG A 59 -1.45 12.68 16.00
CA ARG A 59 -0.86 11.43 15.50
C ARG A 59 -1.07 11.25 13.99
N ILE A 60 -2.25 11.59 13.49
CA ILE A 60 -2.56 11.54 12.04
C ILE A 60 -1.77 12.62 11.28
N GLU A 61 -1.66 13.83 11.83
CA GLU A 61 -0.82 14.90 11.26
C GLU A 61 0.67 14.51 11.24
N ALA A 62 1.18 13.89 12.32
CA ALA A 62 2.54 13.38 12.37
C ALA A 62 2.76 12.23 11.36
N TRP A 63 1.75 11.40 11.12
CA TRP A 63 1.80 10.35 10.10
C TRP A 63 1.94 10.96 8.70
N ASN A 64 1.13 11.97 8.37
CA ASN A 64 1.26 12.71 7.11
C ASN A 64 2.66 13.34 6.95
N GLN A 65 3.18 13.98 8.00
CA GLN A 65 4.52 14.58 7.98
C GLN A 65 5.62 13.53 7.72
N MET A 66 5.52 12.36 8.36
CA MET A 66 6.44 11.25 8.11
C MET A 66 6.36 10.79 6.64
N LEU A 67 5.16 10.60 6.09
CA LEU A 67 5.00 10.20 4.69
C LEU A 67 5.60 11.23 3.72
N GLN A 68 5.39 12.53 3.99
CA GLN A 68 5.95 13.61 3.17
C GLN A 68 7.48 13.64 3.22
N GLY A 69 8.08 13.45 4.40
CA GLY A 69 9.53 13.46 4.59
C GLY A 69 10.25 12.28 3.92
N GLU A 70 9.57 11.15 3.79
CA GLU A 70 10.16 9.88 3.32
C GLU A 70 9.89 9.58 1.83
N ARG A 71 9.01 10.36 1.17
CA ARG A 71 8.54 10.10 -0.22
C ARG A 71 9.65 9.88 -1.24
N ASN A 72 10.76 10.60 -1.12
CA ASN A 72 11.89 10.52 -2.06
C ASN A 72 13.14 9.86 -1.46
N GLN A 73 13.01 9.23 -0.28
CA GLN A 73 14.13 8.57 0.38
C GLN A 73 14.35 7.15 -0.16
N PRO A 74 15.57 6.59 -0.03
CA PRO A 74 15.83 5.20 -0.35
C PRO A 74 14.88 4.26 0.40
N GLU A 75 14.47 3.13 -0.22
CA GLU A 75 13.54 2.15 0.38
C GLU A 75 13.96 1.75 1.81
N ARG A 76 15.26 1.60 2.07
CA ARG A 76 15.78 1.26 3.40
C ARG A 76 15.44 2.30 4.48
N GLU A 77 15.46 3.58 4.13
CA GLU A 77 15.12 4.69 5.03
C GLU A 77 13.61 4.73 5.27
N GLN A 78 12.81 4.59 4.21
CA GLN A 78 11.36 4.46 4.29
C GLN A 78 10.93 3.33 5.24
N LEU A 79 11.51 2.13 5.08
CA LEU A 79 11.26 0.98 5.95
C LEU A 79 11.55 1.32 7.42
N ASN A 80 12.70 1.95 7.70
CA ASN A 80 13.09 2.32 9.06
C ASN A 80 12.16 3.39 9.66
N ALA A 81 11.82 4.42 8.89
CA ALA A 81 10.96 5.51 9.33
C ALA A 81 9.56 5.02 9.65
N VAL A 82 8.95 4.24 8.75
CA VAL A 82 7.62 3.65 8.94
C VAL A 82 7.61 2.68 10.13
N ASN A 83 8.60 1.78 10.23
CA ASN A 83 8.65 0.82 11.34
C ASN A 83 8.76 1.52 12.69
N ARG A 84 9.65 2.50 12.80
CA ARG A 84 9.87 3.29 14.02
C ARG A 84 8.65 4.12 14.37
N PHE A 85 8.01 4.76 13.39
CA PHE A 85 6.84 5.61 13.62
C PHE A 85 5.72 4.85 14.32
N PHE A 86 5.24 3.74 13.76
CA PHE A 86 4.14 2.99 14.36
C PHE A 86 4.53 2.32 15.69
N ASN A 87 5.79 1.86 15.81
CA ASN A 87 6.28 1.34 17.09
C ASN A 87 6.36 2.39 18.21
N GLN A 88 6.34 3.69 17.87
CA GLN A 88 6.31 4.78 18.85
C GLN A 88 4.90 5.33 19.08
N GLN A 89 4.06 5.37 18.04
CA GLN A 89 2.72 5.98 18.11
C GLN A 89 1.67 5.06 18.73
N LEU A 90 1.89 3.74 18.65
CA LEU A 90 0.92 2.75 19.10
C LEU A 90 1.40 2.07 20.38
N SER A 91 0.48 1.83 21.30
CA SER A 91 0.67 0.93 22.44
C SER A 91 0.12 -0.45 22.10
N PHE A 92 0.91 -1.51 22.27
CA PHE A 92 0.46 -2.87 22.02
C PHE A 92 -0.64 -3.29 23.02
N GLN A 93 -1.83 -3.62 22.54
CA GLN A 93 -2.97 -4.09 23.33
C GLN A 93 -3.86 -5.01 22.49
N ASP A 94 -4.47 -6.02 23.09
CA ASP A 94 -5.36 -6.95 22.39
C ASP A 94 -6.68 -6.29 21.95
N ASP A 95 -7.25 -6.75 20.83
CA ASP A 95 -8.52 -6.25 20.30
C ASP A 95 -9.68 -6.28 21.27
N THR A 96 -9.75 -7.31 22.13
CA THR A 96 -10.82 -7.42 23.13
C THR A 96 -10.82 -6.23 24.09
N ARG A 97 -9.67 -5.57 24.27
CA ARG A 97 -9.54 -4.35 25.05
C ARG A 97 -9.83 -3.09 24.23
N ILE A 98 -9.29 -3.00 23.02
CA ILE A 98 -9.39 -1.80 22.16
C ILE A 98 -10.79 -1.67 21.53
N TRP A 99 -11.27 -2.78 20.96
CA TRP A 99 -12.43 -2.87 20.07
C TRP A 99 -13.62 -3.63 20.68
N GLN A 100 -13.42 -4.30 21.82
CA GLN A 100 -14.43 -5.21 22.42
C GLN A 100 -14.85 -6.34 21.46
N GLN A 101 -13.95 -6.69 20.53
CA GLN A 101 -14.11 -7.72 19.53
C GLN A 101 -12.84 -8.58 19.49
N ILE A 102 -12.95 -9.80 19.01
CA ILE A 102 -11.80 -10.68 18.77
C ILE A 102 -11.38 -10.53 17.31
N ASP A 103 -10.09 -10.30 17.05
CA ASP A 103 -9.47 -10.36 15.71
C ASP A 103 -10.13 -9.36 14.75
N TYR A 104 -10.11 -8.10 15.20
CA TYR A 104 -10.59 -6.89 14.52
C TYR A 104 -9.40 -6.21 13.85
N TRP A 105 -9.39 -6.19 12.52
CA TRP A 105 -8.30 -5.57 11.78
C TRP A 105 -8.57 -4.08 11.61
N ALA A 106 -7.82 -3.24 12.31
CA ALA A 106 -7.96 -1.80 12.23
C ALA A 106 -7.31 -1.22 10.96
N THR A 107 -7.88 -0.13 10.46
CA THR A 107 -7.20 0.71 9.46
C THR A 107 -6.05 1.48 10.12
N PRO A 108 -5.08 2.01 9.35
CA PRO A 108 -4.04 2.86 9.92
C PRO A 108 -4.62 4.08 10.67
N GLU A 109 -5.72 4.66 10.17
CA GLU A 109 -6.41 5.76 10.83
C GLU A 109 -7.01 5.30 12.17
N GLU A 110 -7.74 4.18 12.18
CA GLU A 110 -8.35 3.62 13.40
C GLU A 110 -7.31 3.34 14.49
N SER A 111 -6.18 2.73 14.14
CA SER A 111 -5.08 2.48 15.09
C SER A 111 -4.51 3.79 15.63
N LEU A 112 -4.33 4.82 14.78
CA LEU A 112 -3.86 6.13 15.23
C LEU A 112 -4.90 6.87 16.06
N ILE A 113 -6.20 6.71 15.79
CA ILE A 113 -7.27 7.27 16.61
C ILE A 113 -7.22 6.66 18.01
N LYS A 114 -7.11 5.33 18.11
CA LYS A 114 -6.97 4.65 19.40
C LYS A 114 -5.62 4.88 20.07
N GLY A 115 -4.56 5.13 19.30
CA GLY A 115 -3.18 5.13 19.81
C GLY A 115 -2.74 3.75 20.29
N ALA A 116 -3.38 2.70 19.78
CA ALA A 116 -3.18 1.32 20.19
C ALA A 116 -3.53 0.38 19.03
N GLY A 117 -2.99 -0.83 19.10
CA GLY A 117 -3.29 -1.92 18.17
C GLY A 117 -2.61 -3.20 18.65
N ASP A 118 -2.97 -4.33 18.07
CA ASP A 118 -2.28 -5.59 18.29
C ASP A 118 -1.28 -5.89 17.14
N CYS A 119 -0.97 -7.15 16.82
CA CYS A 119 0.11 -7.44 15.88
C CYS A 119 -0.23 -7.14 14.40
N GLU A 120 -1.45 -7.43 13.97
CA GLU A 120 -1.92 -7.17 12.61
C GLU A 120 -2.06 -5.68 12.33
N ASP A 121 -2.52 -4.90 13.30
CA ASP A 121 -2.75 -3.47 13.16
C ASP A 121 -1.44 -2.75 12.81
N TYR A 122 -0.34 -3.14 13.47
CA TYR A 122 0.99 -2.61 13.15
C TYR A 122 1.45 -3.05 11.77
N ALA A 123 1.21 -4.30 11.38
CA ALA A 123 1.61 -4.80 10.07
C ALA A 123 0.84 -4.10 8.94
N LEU A 124 -0.47 -3.90 9.11
CA LEU A 124 -1.36 -3.19 8.18
C LEU A 124 -0.97 -1.72 8.06
N ALA A 125 -0.78 -1.02 9.19
CA ALA A 125 -0.41 0.38 9.20
C ALA A 125 0.94 0.63 8.50
N LYS A 126 1.92 -0.25 8.75
CA LYS A 126 3.21 -0.22 8.06
C LYS A 126 3.07 -0.54 6.57
N TYR A 127 2.25 -1.54 6.22
CA TYR A 127 2.02 -1.94 4.83
C TYR A 127 1.49 -0.76 4.01
N PHE A 128 0.34 -0.18 4.39
CA PHE A 128 -0.29 0.89 3.63
C PHE A 128 0.58 2.16 3.57
N SER A 129 1.33 2.46 4.63
CA SER A 129 2.28 3.57 4.62
C SER A 129 3.40 3.37 3.59
N LEU A 130 3.97 2.17 3.49
CA LEU A 130 5.01 1.86 2.52
C LEU A 130 4.46 1.83 1.08
N ARG A 131 3.22 1.35 0.90
CA ARG A 131 2.52 1.44 -0.38
C ARG A 131 2.34 2.89 -0.82
N GLN A 132 1.94 3.77 0.10
CA GLN A 132 1.80 5.20 -0.16
C GLN A 132 3.14 5.90 -0.47
N LEU A 133 4.25 5.38 0.06
CA LEU A 133 5.61 5.81 -0.27
C LEU A 133 6.14 5.24 -1.59
N GLY A 134 5.34 4.45 -2.31
CA GLY A 134 5.68 3.90 -3.62
C GLY A 134 6.37 2.54 -3.59
N VAL A 135 6.50 1.90 -2.41
CA VAL A 135 7.05 0.54 -2.32
C VAL A 135 6.08 -0.43 -3.01
N PRO A 136 6.51 -1.20 -4.02
CA PRO A 136 5.63 -2.13 -4.73
C PRO A 136 5.04 -3.21 -3.83
N SER A 137 3.76 -3.56 -4.03
CA SER A 137 3.04 -4.54 -3.20
C SER A 137 3.65 -5.92 -3.30
N GLU A 138 4.25 -6.30 -4.43
CA GLU A 138 4.92 -7.59 -4.60
C GLU A 138 6.15 -7.76 -3.70
N LYS A 139 6.72 -6.65 -3.20
CA LYS A 139 7.81 -6.65 -2.23
C LYS A 139 7.32 -6.75 -0.78
N LEU A 140 6.05 -6.50 -0.51
CA LEU A 140 5.50 -6.43 0.84
C LEU A 140 4.56 -7.60 1.10
N ARG A 141 4.75 -8.30 2.23
CA ARG A 141 3.86 -9.38 2.64
C ARG A 141 3.57 -9.32 4.13
N ILE A 142 2.29 -9.30 4.47
CA ILE A 142 1.84 -9.52 5.84
C ILE A 142 2.04 -11.01 6.15
N THR A 143 2.83 -11.30 7.17
CA THR A 143 3.35 -12.63 7.45
C THR A 143 2.88 -13.09 8.80
N TYR A 144 2.12 -14.17 8.82
CA TYR A 144 1.71 -14.84 10.04
C TYR A 144 2.81 -15.82 10.48
N VAL A 145 3.21 -15.69 11.74
CA VAL A 145 4.29 -16.43 12.35
C VAL A 145 3.87 -16.97 13.71
N LYS A 146 4.58 -17.97 14.21
CA LYS A 146 4.57 -18.31 15.64
C LYS A 146 5.73 -17.59 16.30
N ALA A 147 5.44 -16.68 17.23
CA ALA A 147 6.44 -16.08 18.10
C ALA A 147 6.81 -17.09 19.19
N LEU A 148 8.00 -17.68 19.11
CA LEU A 148 8.43 -18.79 19.95
C LEU A 148 8.69 -18.36 21.39
N THR A 149 9.19 -17.15 21.62
CA THR A 149 9.46 -16.61 22.95
C THR A 149 8.18 -16.37 23.74
N GLN A 150 7.14 -15.82 23.10
CA GLN A 150 5.82 -15.61 23.70
C GLN A 150 4.93 -16.86 23.61
N ASN A 151 5.35 -17.84 22.81
CA ASN A 151 4.60 -19.06 22.49
C ASN A 151 3.16 -18.80 22.00
N GLN A 152 3.01 -17.81 21.10
CA GLN A 152 1.71 -17.42 20.55
C GLN A 152 1.77 -17.13 19.06
N ALA A 153 0.59 -17.02 18.45
CA ALA A 153 0.43 -16.46 17.11
C ALA A 153 0.88 -14.99 17.09
N HIS A 154 1.49 -14.58 15.98
CA HIS A 154 1.97 -13.22 15.78
C HIS A 154 1.91 -12.84 14.30
N MET A 155 1.87 -11.55 14.01
CA MET A 155 1.85 -11.01 12.66
C MET A 155 2.92 -9.93 12.50
N VAL A 156 3.65 -10.00 11.39
CA VAL A 156 4.71 -9.04 11.04
C VAL A 156 4.57 -8.63 9.58
N LEU A 157 5.17 -7.51 9.21
CA LEU A 157 5.35 -7.16 7.80
C LEU A 157 6.72 -7.63 7.33
N THR A 158 6.79 -8.32 6.20
CA THR A 158 8.05 -8.69 5.56
C THR A 158 8.26 -7.92 4.26
N PHE A 159 9.51 -7.52 4.02
CA PHE A 159 9.95 -6.85 2.80
C PHE A 159 10.97 -7.71 2.04
N TYR A 160 10.73 -7.90 0.74
CA TYR A 160 11.57 -8.64 -0.17
C TYR A 160 12.21 -7.68 -1.19
N SER A 161 13.53 -7.52 -1.14
CA SER A 161 14.25 -6.72 -2.15
C SER A 161 14.14 -7.33 -3.56
N ASN A 162 13.96 -8.66 -3.63
CA ASN A 162 13.59 -9.41 -4.82
C ASN A 162 12.85 -10.71 -4.39
N PRO A 163 12.18 -11.44 -5.30
CA PRO A 163 11.32 -12.58 -4.93
C PRO A 163 12.00 -13.74 -4.17
N THR A 164 13.33 -13.87 -4.24
CA THR A 164 14.10 -14.95 -3.60
C THR A 164 14.99 -14.48 -2.44
N ALA A 165 14.94 -13.18 -2.09
CA ALA A 165 15.72 -12.62 -1.01
C ALA A 165 15.30 -13.18 0.36
N ASP A 166 16.25 -13.24 1.30
CA ASP A 166 15.95 -13.35 2.72
C ASP A 166 15.26 -12.06 3.18
N PRO A 167 13.97 -12.09 3.52
CA PRO A 167 13.21 -10.87 3.71
C PRO A 167 13.61 -10.15 4.98
N LEU A 168 13.48 -8.82 4.96
CA LEU A 168 13.55 -7.99 6.16
C LEU A 168 12.23 -8.08 6.92
N VAL A 169 12.31 -8.19 8.26
CA VAL A 169 11.15 -8.26 9.14
C VAL A 169 10.93 -6.91 9.84
N LEU A 170 9.75 -6.33 9.65
CA LEU A 170 9.26 -5.15 10.33
C LEU A 170 8.25 -5.61 11.39
N ASP A 171 8.64 -5.49 12.65
CA ASP A 171 7.94 -6.07 13.81
C ASP A 171 7.61 -4.99 14.84
N ASN A 172 6.59 -5.21 15.66
CA ASN A 172 6.25 -4.40 16.82
C ASN A 172 6.90 -4.93 18.12
N LEU A 173 7.29 -6.21 18.19
CA LEU A 173 7.98 -6.76 19.37
C LEU A 173 9.43 -6.27 19.49
N ILE A 174 10.10 -6.05 18.35
CA ILE A 174 11.48 -5.58 18.27
C ILE A 174 11.55 -4.49 17.19
N GLY A 175 12.05 -3.31 17.57
CA GLY A 175 12.14 -2.16 16.65
C GLY A 175 13.22 -2.28 15.57
N ASP A 176 14.23 -3.12 15.78
CA ASP A 176 15.27 -3.38 14.79
C ASP A 176 14.73 -4.17 13.60
N ILE A 177 14.88 -3.63 12.39
CA ILE A 177 14.60 -4.37 11.17
C ILE A 177 15.77 -5.34 10.91
N ARG A 178 15.48 -6.64 10.95
CA ARG A 178 16.46 -7.72 10.76
C ARG A 178 16.02 -8.67 9.65
N PRO A 179 16.96 -9.33 8.95
CA PRO A 179 16.63 -10.43 8.05
C PRO A 179 15.91 -11.56 8.79
N ALA A 180 14.97 -12.24 8.14
CA ALA A 180 14.19 -13.31 8.73
C ALA A 180 15.08 -14.47 9.20
N SER A 181 16.19 -14.76 8.50
CA SER A 181 17.18 -15.73 8.95
C SER A 181 17.79 -15.42 10.33
N GLN A 182 17.77 -14.15 10.78
CA GLN A 182 18.27 -13.71 12.09
C GLN A 182 17.17 -13.65 13.16
N ARG A 183 15.90 -13.77 12.78
CA ARG A 183 14.74 -13.79 13.70
C ARG A 183 14.39 -15.23 14.08
N LYS A 184 15.30 -15.89 14.81
CA LYS A 184 15.13 -17.28 15.28
C LYS A 184 13.96 -17.46 16.25
N ASP A 185 13.44 -16.36 16.77
CA ASP A 185 12.26 -16.28 17.61
C ASP A 185 10.93 -16.35 16.83
N LEU A 186 10.95 -16.21 15.49
CA LEU A 186 9.77 -16.25 14.65
C LEU A 186 9.80 -17.47 13.72
N LEU A 187 8.76 -18.30 13.78
CA LEU A 187 8.56 -19.42 12.86
C LEU A 187 7.46 -19.06 11.83
N PRO A 188 7.78 -18.86 10.54
CA PRO A 188 6.78 -18.48 9.54
C PRO A 188 5.79 -19.60 9.27
N VAL A 189 4.50 -19.26 9.14
CA VAL A 189 3.41 -20.21 8.83
C VAL A 189 2.84 -19.93 7.44
N TYR A 190 2.55 -18.67 7.11
CA TYR A 190 2.14 -18.21 5.77
C TYR A 190 2.32 -16.69 5.66
N ALA A 191 2.31 -16.16 4.44
CA ALA A 191 2.32 -14.74 4.17
C ALA A 191 1.29 -14.39 3.11
N PHE A 192 0.77 -13.18 3.10
CA PHE A 192 -0.18 -12.71 2.09
C PHE A 192 0.01 -11.22 1.81
N ASN A 193 -0.49 -10.77 0.69
CA ASN A 193 -0.63 -9.37 0.34
C ASN A 193 -1.89 -9.19 -0.51
N ALA A 194 -2.06 -8.00 -1.10
CA ALA A 194 -3.17 -7.69 -1.99
C ALA A 194 -3.32 -8.70 -3.15
N GLU A 195 -2.21 -9.25 -3.66
CA GLU A 195 -2.20 -10.11 -4.84
C GLU A 195 -2.36 -11.61 -4.54
N GLY A 196 -2.19 -12.07 -3.30
CA GLY A 196 -2.45 -13.48 -2.94
C GLY A 196 -1.71 -14.02 -1.71
N LEU A 197 -1.84 -15.34 -1.52
CA LEU A 197 -1.31 -16.10 -0.37
C LEU A 197 -0.06 -16.89 -0.74
N TYR A 198 0.92 -16.92 0.16
CA TYR A 198 2.24 -17.55 0.03
C TYR A 198 2.47 -18.49 1.22
N LEU A 199 2.97 -19.70 0.95
CA LEU A 199 3.33 -20.66 2.00
C LEU A 199 4.86 -20.73 2.18
N PRO A 200 5.39 -21.06 3.36
CA PRO A 200 6.82 -21.24 3.58
C PRO A 200 7.38 -22.49 2.88
N GLY A 201 8.67 -22.46 2.55
CA GLY A 201 9.45 -23.61 2.06
C GLY A 201 9.60 -23.70 0.53
N ALA A 202 10.48 -24.59 0.07
CA ALA A 202 10.86 -24.74 -1.34
C ALA A 202 9.69 -25.08 -2.30
N ASN A 203 8.58 -25.61 -1.75
CA ASN A 203 7.35 -25.95 -2.48
C ASN A 203 6.17 -25.01 -2.15
N GLY A 204 6.44 -23.92 -1.41
CA GLY A 204 5.46 -22.93 -0.97
C GLY A 204 5.12 -21.93 -2.07
N GLY A 205 4.50 -22.39 -3.15
CA GLY A 205 4.03 -21.51 -4.24
C GLY A 205 2.88 -20.59 -3.82
N LYS A 206 2.60 -19.58 -4.66
CA LYS A 206 1.40 -18.74 -4.55
C LYS A 206 0.14 -19.61 -4.65
N ARG A 207 -0.77 -19.51 -3.68
CA ARG A 207 -2.07 -20.23 -3.67
C ARG A 207 -3.24 -19.25 -3.63
N SER A 208 -4.43 -19.75 -3.97
CA SER A 208 -5.70 -19.04 -3.74
C SER A 208 -5.89 -18.80 -2.24
N SER A 209 -6.34 -17.59 -1.88
CA SER A 209 -6.37 -17.08 -0.50
C SER A 209 -7.37 -17.81 0.40
N ASP A 210 -7.05 -17.89 1.69
CA ASP A 210 -7.98 -18.23 2.77
C ASP A 210 -9.13 -17.20 2.78
N SER A 211 -10.38 -17.66 2.66
CA SER A 211 -11.55 -16.82 2.39
C SER A 211 -11.82 -15.82 3.52
N LYS A 212 -11.54 -16.19 4.78
CA LYS A 212 -11.74 -15.31 5.93
C LYS A 212 -10.75 -14.15 5.96
N LYS A 213 -9.50 -14.41 5.62
CA LYS A 213 -8.45 -13.37 5.60
C LYS A 213 -8.62 -12.43 4.42
N LEU A 214 -9.04 -12.98 3.28
CA LEU A 214 -9.47 -12.18 2.14
C LEU A 214 -10.65 -11.28 2.53
N SER A 215 -11.60 -11.79 3.32
CA SER A 215 -12.73 -11.01 3.82
C SER A 215 -12.31 -9.88 4.77
N ARG A 216 -11.35 -10.10 5.68
CA ARG A 216 -10.85 -9.05 6.59
C ARG A 216 -10.03 -7.99 5.87
N TRP A 217 -9.17 -8.42 4.95
CA TRP A 217 -8.44 -7.52 4.07
C TRP A 217 -9.39 -6.62 3.28
N GLN A 218 -10.43 -7.19 2.68
CA GLN A 218 -11.46 -6.44 1.96
C GLN A 218 -12.22 -5.47 2.88
N ASP A 219 -12.47 -5.85 4.13
CA ASP A 219 -13.10 -4.96 5.12
C ASP A 219 -12.20 -3.76 5.45
N VAL A 220 -10.90 -3.98 5.67
CA VAL A 220 -9.93 -2.89 5.86
C VAL A 220 -9.91 -1.95 4.67
N LEU A 221 -9.84 -2.47 3.44
CA LEU A 221 -9.88 -1.63 2.23
C LEU A 221 -11.17 -0.82 2.11
N LYS A 222 -12.32 -1.44 2.44
CA LYS A 222 -13.61 -0.77 2.43
C LYS A 222 -13.69 0.34 3.48
N LYS A 223 -13.18 0.11 4.69
CA LYS A 223 -13.09 1.13 5.74
C LYS A 223 -12.20 2.28 5.30
N MET A 224 -11.00 1.99 4.80
CA MET A 224 -10.08 3.02 4.29
C MET A 224 -10.71 3.85 3.16
N GLN A 225 -11.47 3.24 2.25
CA GLN A 225 -12.20 3.99 1.23
C GLN A 225 -13.26 4.92 1.84
N ALA A 226 -13.96 4.47 2.88
CA ALA A 226 -14.95 5.28 3.59
C ALA A 226 -14.31 6.43 4.41
N GLU A 227 -13.10 6.23 4.91
CA GLU A 227 -12.27 7.22 5.60
C GLU A 227 -11.71 8.29 4.64
N GLY A 228 -11.70 8.00 3.33
CA GLY A 228 -11.28 8.93 2.29
C GLY A 228 -9.92 8.59 1.65
N PHE A 229 -9.36 7.42 1.94
CA PHE A 229 -8.11 6.97 1.33
C PHE A 229 -8.32 6.40 -0.07
N ALA A 230 -7.41 6.75 -0.98
CA ALA A 230 -7.27 6.08 -2.26
C ALA A 230 -6.38 4.84 -2.08
N VAL A 231 -6.98 3.65 -2.03
CA VAL A 231 -6.28 2.40 -1.70
C VAL A 231 -6.02 1.46 -2.90
N GLY A 232 -6.61 1.72 -4.07
CA GLY A 232 -6.47 0.84 -5.24
C GLY A 232 -6.85 -0.61 -4.92
N ASP A 233 -6.08 -1.57 -5.44
CA ASP A 233 -6.22 -3.00 -5.11
C ASP A 233 -5.53 -3.39 -3.78
N GLY A 234 -4.80 -2.45 -3.15
CA GLY A 234 -3.97 -2.67 -1.97
C GLY A 234 -2.52 -2.20 -2.09
#